data_AF-A0A0D2NY90-F1
#
_entry.id   AF-A0A0D2NY90-F1
#
_cell.length_a   1.000
_cell.length_b   1.000
_cell.length_c   1.000
_cell.angle_alpha   90.00
_cell.angle_beta   90.00
_cell.angle_gamma   90.00
#
_symmetry.space_group_name_H-M   'P 1'
#
loop_
_entity.id
_entity.type
_entity.pdbx_description
1 polymer ?
#
loop_
_entity_poly.entity_id
_entity_poly.type
_entity_poly.pdbx_seq_one_letter_code
_entity_poly.pdbx_strand_id
1 'polypeptide(L)'
;MGGYGVGGEIVVVDEPTGRAIIQVDREGENSIVLFPGANHSEAVERAFEARGAGWFPPAACVLLQNEISPRATRYAMEHSGAAVVVYNPSPLPSPEELRALPWARVAWLVVNAAEARGVLAALDAGELGGADAGGVLARLAALPALRATGVVCTLGVDGVIAAVRGAGAAVETVRVGAAKLRGAVRDTTGAGDCFTGYFAQGVVGLPGGPGADAIARVLQTCVAAAGMCCEKRGTVDSIPVRAHVEARMRLA
;
A
#
# COMPACT_ATOMS: atom_id res chain seq x y z
N MET A 1 -8.06 8.38 17.46
CA MET A 1 -7.41 7.09 17.14
C MET A 1 -7.74 5.98 18.15
N GLY A 2 -7.65 6.22 19.48
CA GLY A 2 -7.90 5.18 20.49
C GLY A 2 -9.26 4.46 20.40
N GLY A 3 -10.32 5.12 19.91
CA GLY A 3 -11.63 4.50 19.66
C GLY A 3 -11.64 3.41 18.56
N TYR A 4 -10.61 3.37 17.71
CA TYR A 4 -10.40 2.34 16.69
C TYR A 4 -9.32 1.32 17.13
N GLY A 5 -8.88 1.35 18.39
CA GLY A 5 -7.81 0.47 18.89
C GLY A 5 -6.41 0.84 18.38
N VAL A 6 -6.25 2.00 17.75
CA VAL A 6 -4.96 2.49 17.26
C VAL A 6 -4.27 3.29 18.37
N GLY A 7 -3.18 2.74 18.89
CA GLY A 7 -2.24 3.43 19.77
C GLY A 7 -1.12 4.10 18.95
N GLY A 8 -0.61 5.23 19.44
CA GLY A 8 0.49 5.93 18.79
C GLY A 8 0.85 7.22 19.51
N GLU A 9 2.05 7.70 19.24
CA GLU A 9 2.48 9.05 19.63
C GLU A 9 2.21 10.01 18.47
N ILE A 10 1.60 11.15 18.77
CA ILE A 10 1.36 12.22 17.79
C ILE A 10 2.34 13.34 18.10
N VAL A 11 3.22 13.65 17.14
CA VAL A 11 4.09 14.83 17.23
C VAL A 11 3.28 16.06 16.81
N VAL A 12 3.24 17.06 17.67
CA VAL A 12 2.55 18.32 17.42
C VAL A 12 3.59 19.40 17.12
N VAL A 13 3.39 20.13 16.02
CA VAL A 13 4.22 21.24 15.58
C VAL A 13 3.36 22.48 15.30
N ASP A 14 3.99 23.65 15.28
CA ASP A 14 3.33 24.92 14.98
C ASP A 14 3.23 25.14 13.46
N GLU A 15 2.57 24.19 12.78
CA GLU A 15 2.26 24.23 11.35
C GLU A 15 0.82 23.74 11.13
N PRO A 16 0.11 24.23 10.11
CA PRO A 16 -1.25 23.74 9.85
C PRO A 16 -1.24 22.24 9.55
N THR A 17 -2.16 21.48 10.16
CA THR A 17 -2.37 20.06 9.83
C THR A 17 -2.62 19.91 8.34
N GLY A 18 -2.05 18.84 7.75
CA GLY A 18 -2.26 18.47 6.37
C GLY A 18 -3.75 18.29 6.04
N ARG A 19 -4.14 18.60 4.81
CA ARG A 19 -5.53 18.57 4.34
C ARG A 19 -5.59 18.00 2.93
N ALA A 20 -6.56 17.13 2.70
CA ALA A 20 -6.96 16.74 1.35
C ALA A 20 -8.27 17.47 1.00
N ILE A 21 -8.27 18.19 -0.12
CA ILE A 21 -9.48 18.76 -0.71
C ILE A 21 -9.92 17.78 -1.80
N ILE A 22 -10.98 17.03 -1.51
CA ILE A 22 -11.54 16.02 -2.43
C ILE A 22 -12.70 16.66 -3.18
N GLN A 23 -12.58 16.71 -4.50
CA GLN A 23 -13.63 17.14 -5.41
C GLN A 23 -14.16 15.89 -6.10
N VAL A 24 -15.47 15.69 -6.06
CA VAL A 24 -16.15 14.60 -6.77
C VAL A 24 -17.03 15.24 -7.81
N ASP A 25 -16.87 14.86 -9.07
CA ASP A 25 -17.73 15.35 -10.13
C ASP A 25 -19.10 14.62 -10.15
N ARG A 26 -19.95 14.93 -11.14
CA ARG A 26 -21.28 14.32 -11.26
C ARG A 26 -21.24 12.86 -11.72
N GLU A 27 -20.14 12.44 -12.34
CA GLU A 27 -19.92 11.09 -12.86
C GLU A 27 -19.27 10.19 -11.80
N GLY A 28 -18.80 10.78 -10.70
CA GLY A 28 -18.17 10.08 -9.58
C GLY A 28 -16.64 10.05 -9.67
N GLU A 29 -16.05 10.80 -10.61
CA GLU A 29 -14.61 10.94 -10.71
C GLU A 29 -14.09 11.88 -9.61
N ASN A 30 -13.02 11.45 -8.96
CA ASN A 30 -12.41 12.17 -7.84
C ASN A 30 -11.18 12.95 -8.32
N SER A 31 -11.06 14.21 -7.91
CA SER A 31 -9.83 15.00 -7.94
C SER A 31 -9.41 15.33 -6.52
N ILE A 32 -8.16 15.05 -6.16
CA ILE A 32 -7.64 15.24 -4.81
C ILE A 32 -6.52 16.28 -4.87
N VAL A 33 -6.72 17.40 -4.17
CA VAL A 33 -5.68 18.42 -3.98
C VAL A 33 -5.15 18.30 -2.55
N LEU A 34 -3.86 17.99 -2.43
CA LEU A 34 -3.20 17.81 -1.14
C LEU A 34 -2.51 19.10 -0.70
N PHE A 35 -2.79 19.52 0.53
CA PHE A 35 -1.99 20.46 1.29
C PHE A 35 -1.23 19.67 2.36
N PRO A 36 0.08 19.42 2.19
CA PRO A 36 0.80 18.51 3.08
C PRO A 36 0.89 19.00 4.53
N GLY A 37 1.03 20.32 4.73
CA GLY A 37 1.14 20.93 6.05
C GLY A 37 2.17 20.22 6.94
N ALA A 38 1.79 20.01 8.20
CA ALA A 38 2.63 19.35 9.21
C ALA A 38 3.15 17.95 8.81
N ASN A 39 2.54 17.25 7.84
CA ASN A 39 3.04 15.95 7.37
C ASN A 39 4.40 16.04 6.67
N HIS A 40 4.76 17.22 6.16
CA HIS A 40 6.05 17.51 5.52
C HIS A 40 6.94 18.42 6.39
N SER A 41 6.60 18.58 7.67
CA SER A 41 7.33 19.46 8.59
C SER A 41 8.75 18.95 8.86
N GLU A 42 9.75 19.80 8.63
CA GLU A 42 11.13 19.49 9.05
C GLU A 42 11.27 19.39 10.57
N ALA A 43 10.41 20.07 11.34
CA ALA A 43 10.44 19.98 12.80
C ALA A 43 10.04 18.57 13.25
N VAL A 44 9.06 17.96 12.57
CA VAL A 44 8.69 16.56 12.74
C VAL A 44 9.86 15.65 12.35
N GLU A 45 10.52 15.89 11.20
CA GLU A 45 11.72 15.12 10.79
C GLU A 45 12.83 15.16 11.84
N ARG A 46 13.18 16.35 12.33
CA ARG A 46 14.24 16.51 13.34
C ARG A 46 13.90 15.80 14.65
N ALA A 47 12.62 15.80 15.05
CA ALA A 47 12.17 15.07 16.23
C ALA A 47 12.33 13.55 16.06
N PHE A 48 12.06 13.02 14.86
CA PHE A 48 12.30 11.61 14.53
C PHE A 48 13.79 11.27 14.59
N GLU A 49 14.63 12.06 13.92
CA GLU A 49 16.07 11.81 13.85
C GLU A 49 16.75 11.89 15.23
N ALA A 50 16.35 12.86 16.06
CA ALA A 50 16.91 13.03 17.40
C ALA A 50 16.65 11.83 18.33
N ARG A 51 15.53 11.12 18.13
CA ARG A 51 15.20 9.91 18.90
C ARG A 51 15.80 8.64 18.29
N GLY A 52 16.24 8.69 17.03
CA GLY A 52 16.96 7.60 16.39
C GLY A 52 16.12 6.33 16.25
N ALA A 53 16.81 5.18 16.26
CA ALA A 53 16.19 3.85 16.22
C ALA A 53 15.23 3.57 17.41
N GLY A 54 15.28 4.37 18.48
CA GLY A 54 14.36 4.26 19.62
C GLY A 54 12.95 4.78 19.36
N TRP A 55 12.71 5.47 18.24
CA TRP A 55 11.37 5.95 17.88
C TRP A 55 10.44 4.79 17.51
N PHE A 56 10.92 3.84 16.71
CA PHE A 56 10.09 2.73 16.26
C PHE A 56 10.12 1.64 17.34
N PRO A 57 8.99 1.38 18.04
CA PRO A 57 8.94 0.21 18.89
C PRO A 57 9.16 -1.05 18.03
N PRO A 58 9.62 -2.16 18.62
CA PRO A 58 9.68 -3.44 17.92
C PRO A 58 8.34 -3.72 17.24
N ALA A 59 8.35 -3.77 15.90
CA ALA A 59 7.17 -3.93 15.08
C ALA A 59 7.33 -5.13 14.15
N ALA A 60 6.23 -5.84 13.91
CA ALA A 60 6.22 -6.92 12.92
C ALA A 60 6.12 -6.38 11.48
N CYS A 61 5.56 -5.18 11.30
CA CYS A 61 5.42 -4.53 10.00
C CYS A 61 5.56 -3.02 10.11
N VAL A 62 6.15 -2.44 9.06
CA VAL A 62 6.16 -1.01 8.79
C VAL A 62 5.39 -0.80 7.50
N LEU A 63 4.24 -0.13 7.57
CA LEU A 63 3.42 0.24 6.42
C LEU A 63 3.65 1.72 6.09
N LEU A 64 4.08 2.01 4.87
CA LEU A 64 4.43 3.36 4.42
C LEU A 64 3.65 3.76 3.17
N GLN A 65 3.33 5.05 3.08
CA GLN A 65 2.78 5.73 1.91
C GLN A 65 3.67 6.91 1.48
N ASN A 66 3.19 7.75 0.54
CA ASN A 66 3.91 8.93 0.06
C ASN A 66 3.20 10.26 0.41
N GLU A 67 2.57 10.32 1.59
CA GLU A 67 1.92 11.54 2.12
C GLU A 67 2.67 12.17 3.29
N ILE A 68 3.90 11.74 3.52
CA ILE A 68 4.88 12.35 4.42
C ILE A 68 6.11 12.74 3.60
N SER A 69 7.05 13.47 4.21
CA SER A 69 8.26 13.85 3.49
C SER A 69 9.02 12.61 2.96
N PRO A 70 9.62 12.71 1.75
CA PRO A 70 10.43 11.61 1.19
C PRO A 70 11.57 11.17 2.11
N ARG A 71 12.13 12.11 2.88
CA ARG A 71 13.17 11.84 3.88
C ARG A 71 12.64 10.97 5.02
N ALA A 72 11.46 11.28 5.56
CA ALA A 72 10.84 10.47 6.62
C ALA A 72 10.51 9.05 6.12
N THR A 73 9.98 8.91 4.91
CA THR A 73 9.74 7.60 4.28
C THR A 73 11.02 6.78 4.15
N ARG A 74 12.10 7.38 3.61
CA ARG A 74 13.40 6.71 3.51
C ARG A 74 13.95 6.32 4.86
N TYR A 75 13.89 7.23 5.83
CA TYR A 75 14.35 6.99 7.19
C TYR A 75 13.64 5.80 7.83
N ALA A 76 12.31 5.73 7.74
CA ALA A 76 11.51 4.63 8.27
C ALA A 76 11.87 3.28 7.61
N MET A 77 12.13 3.25 6.30
CA MET A 77 12.59 2.04 5.61
C MET A 77 13.99 1.60 6.04
N GLU A 78 14.92 2.54 6.22
CA GLU A 78 16.30 2.24 6.63
C GLU A 78 16.38 1.71 8.07
N HIS A 79 15.47 2.18 8.93
CA HIS A 79 15.42 1.86 10.37
C HIS A 79 14.31 0.86 10.75
N SER A 80 13.72 0.16 9.79
CA SER A 80 12.63 -0.80 10.03
C SER A 80 13.05 -2.08 10.77
N GLY A 81 14.35 -2.28 11.00
CA GLY A 81 14.88 -3.47 11.67
C GLY A 81 14.49 -4.76 10.94
N ALA A 82 13.88 -5.69 11.67
CA ALA A 82 13.38 -6.96 11.13
C ALA A 82 11.91 -6.89 10.66
N ALA A 83 11.26 -5.73 10.74
CA ALA A 83 9.87 -5.58 10.37
C ALA A 83 9.67 -5.82 8.86
N VAL A 84 8.54 -6.42 8.51
CA VAL A 84 8.10 -6.54 7.12
C VAL A 84 7.68 -5.15 6.61
N VAL A 85 8.46 -4.58 5.70
CA VAL A 85 8.13 -3.29 5.09
C VAL A 85 7.15 -3.49 3.94
N VAL A 86 5.95 -2.93 4.09
CA VAL A 86 4.94 -2.81 3.03
C VAL A 86 4.93 -1.36 2.58
N TYR A 87 5.15 -1.10 1.30
CA TYR A 87 5.18 0.24 0.75
C TYR A 87 4.10 0.39 -0.33
N ASN A 88 3.23 1.37 -0.14
CA ASN A 88 2.27 1.81 -1.15
C ASN A 88 2.62 3.24 -1.58
N PRO A 89 3.32 3.46 -2.72
CA PRO A 89 3.76 4.77 -3.16
C PRO A 89 2.58 5.58 -3.73
N SER A 90 1.58 5.87 -2.89
CA SER A 90 0.42 6.68 -3.26
C SER A 90 0.40 7.97 -2.42
N PRO A 91 0.23 9.15 -3.05
CA PRO A 91 0.33 9.38 -4.50
C PRO A 91 1.73 9.04 -5.04
N LEU A 92 1.87 8.76 -6.35
CA LEU A 92 3.16 8.34 -6.91
C LEU A 92 4.26 9.39 -6.69
N PRO A 93 5.41 9.04 -6.07
CA PRO A 93 6.56 9.93 -5.95
C PRO A 93 7.17 10.27 -7.30
N SER A 94 8.00 11.32 -7.33
CA SER A 94 8.78 11.66 -8.51
C SER A 94 9.75 10.53 -8.89
N PRO A 95 10.17 10.45 -10.16
CA PRO A 95 11.15 9.46 -10.60
C PRO A 95 12.49 9.56 -9.85
N GLU A 96 12.88 10.74 -9.36
CA GLU A 96 14.10 10.92 -8.57
C GLU A 96 13.96 10.33 -7.17
N GLU A 97 12.84 10.62 -6.49
CA GLU A 97 12.55 10.06 -5.18
C GLU A 97 12.47 8.53 -5.24
N LEU A 98 11.79 7.97 -6.24
CA LEU A 98 11.71 6.52 -6.45
C LEU A 98 13.09 5.88 -6.64
N ARG A 99 13.99 6.53 -7.38
CA ARG A 99 15.37 6.03 -7.58
C ARG A 99 16.22 6.11 -6.31
N ALA A 100 15.91 7.03 -5.40
CA ALA A 100 16.61 7.22 -4.14
C ALA A 100 16.14 6.28 -3.00
N LEU A 101 15.03 5.54 -3.19
CA LEU A 101 14.50 4.65 -2.16
C LEU A 101 15.40 3.42 -1.92
N PRO A 102 15.51 2.96 -0.66
CA PRO A 102 16.25 1.75 -0.31
C PRO A 102 15.42 0.48 -0.61
N TRP A 103 15.15 0.20 -1.90
CA TRP A 103 14.26 -0.88 -2.33
C TRP A 103 14.56 -2.27 -1.73
N ALA A 104 15.82 -2.55 -1.40
CA ALA A 104 16.22 -3.78 -0.71
C ALA A 104 15.57 -3.97 0.69
N ARG A 105 15.02 -2.90 1.28
CA ARG A 105 14.25 -2.93 2.54
C ARG A 105 12.77 -3.23 2.32
N VAL A 106 12.24 -3.03 1.10
CA VAL A 106 10.81 -3.17 0.79
C VAL A 106 10.50 -4.64 0.52
N ALA A 107 9.79 -5.28 1.46
CA ALA A 107 9.35 -6.67 1.30
C ALA A 107 8.17 -6.77 0.34
N TRP A 108 7.25 -5.81 0.40
CA TRP A 108 6.07 -5.75 -0.47
C TRP A 108 5.85 -4.36 -1.03
N LEU A 109 5.74 -4.26 -2.35
CA LEU A 109 5.28 -3.08 -3.07
C LEU A 109 3.80 -3.28 -3.43
N VAL A 110 2.93 -2.40 -2.95
CA VAL A 110 1.49 -2.40 -3.27
C VAL A 110 1.18 -1.18 -4.12
N VAL A 111 0.71 -1.38 -5.33
CA VAL A 111 0.47 -0.32 -6.32
C VAL A 111 -0.85 -0.53 -7.03
N ASN A 112 -1.45 0.51 -7.59
CA ASN A 112 -2.43 0.36 -8.67
C ASN A 112 -1.73 0.26 -10.04
N ALA A 113 -2.50 0.07 -11.11
CA ALA A 113 -1.95 -0.08 -12.46
C ALA A 113 -1.17 1.14 -12.97
N ALA A 114 -1.60 2.36 -12.63
CA ALA A 114 -0.92 3.59 -13.04
C ALA A 114 0.39 3.78 -12.25
N GLU A 115 0.35 3.56 -10.93
CA GLU A 115 1.52 3.60 -10.06
C GLU A 115 2.55 2.55 -10.45
N ALA A 116 2.12 1.32 -10.78
CA ALA A 116 3.02 0.25 -11.25
C ALA A 116 3.79 0.67 -12.50
N ARG A 117 3.12 1.30 -13.47
CA ARG A 117 3.76 1.85 -14.67
C ARG A 117 4.74 2.96 -14.32
N GLY A 118 4.37 3.86 -13.41
CA GLY A 118 5.23 4.95 -12.99
C GLY A 118 6.49 4.49 -12.25
N VAL A 119 6.37 3.50 -11.35
CA VAL A 119 7.53 2.86 -10.70
C VAL A 119 8.42 2.20 -11.75
N LEU A 120 7.84 1.45 -12.69
CA LEU A 120 8.61 0.82 -13.76
C LEU A 120 9.34 1.87 -14.61
N ALA A 121 8.68 2.97 -14.99
CA ALA A 121 9.28 4.07 -15.74
C ALA A 121 10.48 4.71 -15.03
N ALA A 122 10.40 4.82 -13.69
CA ALA A 122 11.43 5.46 -12.89
C ALA A 122 12.66 4.58 -12.68
N LEU A 123 12.47 3.25 -12.59
CA LEU A 123 13.51 2.29 -12.24
C LEU A 123 14.09 1.54 -13.44
N ASP A 124 13.40 1.54 -14.58
CA ASP A 124 13.84 0.93 -15.82
C ASP A 124 14.01 2.01 -16.90
N ALA A 125 15.19 2.04 -17.52
CA ALA A 125 15.46 2.95 -18.64
C ALA A 125 14.87 2.45 -19.97
N GLY A 126 14.31 1.23 -20.00
CA GLY A 126 13.68 0.64 -21.18
C GLY A 126 12.29 1.21 -21.48
N GLU A 127 11.89 1.17 -22.76
CA GLU A 127 10.56 1.61 -23.18
C GLU A 127 9.46 0.78 -22.50
N LEU A 128 8.44 1.43 -21.96
CA LEU A 128 7.30 0.77 -21.31
C LEU A 128 6.46 -0.05 -22.29
N GLY A 129 6.32 0.43 -23.53
CA GLY A 129 5.43 -0.13 -24.54
C GLY A 129 3.96 -0.19 -24.10
N GLY A 130 3.11 -0.83 -24.91
CA GLY A 130 1.69 -1.07 -24.61
C GLY A 130 1.43 -2.24 -23.66
N ALA A 131 2.36 -2.58 -22.77
CA ALA A 131 2.24 -3.74 -21.89
C ALA A 131 0.98 -3.66 -21.01
N ASP A 132 0.28 -4.77 -20.82
CA ASP A 132 -0.83 -4.85 -19.87
C ASP A 132 -0.31 -4.91 -18.41
N ALA A 133 -1.21 -4.98 -17.43
CA ALA A 133 -0.82 -5.04 -16.02
C ALA A 133 0.04 -6.27 -15.68
N GLY A 134 -0.15 -7.41 -16.37
CA GLY A 134 0.66 -8.61 -16.18
C GLY A 134 2.09 -8.44 -16.70
N GLY A 135 2.24 -7.83 -17.88
CA GLY A 135 3.55 -7.49 -18.45
C GLY A 135 4.31 -6.47 -17.61
N VAL A 136 3.63 -5.42 -17.11
CA VAL A 136 4.24 -4.45 -16.19
C VAL A 136 4.70 -5.12 -14.90
N LEU A 137 3.86 -5.99 -14.31
CA LEU A 137 4.19 -6.74 -13.11
C LEU A 137 5.41 -7.65 -13.32
N ALA A 138 5.45 -8.40 -14.43
CA ALA A 138 6.57 -9.28 -14.75
C ALA A 138 7.89 -8.50 -14.88
N ARG A 139 7.86 -7.32 -15.52
CA ARG A 139 9.02 -6.44 -15.64
C ARG A 139 9.47 -5.89 -14.29
N LEU A 140 8.55 -5.37 -13.47
CA LEU A 140 8.87 -4.94 -12.11
C LEU A 140 9.52 -6.07 -11.29
N ALA A 141 8.98 -7.28 -11.37
CA ALA A 141 9.53 -8.45 -10.71
C ALA A 141 10.88 -8.92 -11.29
N ALA A 142 11.28 -8.46 -12.47
CA ALA A 142 12.60 -8.73 -13.03
C ALA A 142 13.65 -7.67 -12.64
N LEU A 143 13.25 -6.52 -12.10
CA LEU A 143 14.18 -5.44 -11.79
C LEU A 143 15.15 -5.82 -10.66
N PRO A 144 16.46 -5.54 -10.80
CA PRO A 144 17.44 -5.80 -9.75
C PRO A 144 17.10 -5.11 -8.42
N ALA A 145 16.53 -3.89 -8.48
CA ALA A 145 16.09 -3.14 -7.31
C ALA A 145 14.98 -3.86 -6.52
N LEU A 146 14.11 -4.60 -7.21
CA LEU A 146 12.94 -5.30 -6.64
C LEU A 146 13.16 -6.81 -6.50
N ARG A 147 14.40 -7.29 -6.60
CA ARG A 147 14.74 -8.73 -6.55
C ARG A 147 14.31 -9.46 -5.28
N ALA A 148 14.13 -8.72 -4.18
CA ALA A 148 13.68 -9.24 -2.88
C ALA A 148 12.24 -8.79 -2.53
N THR A 149 11.57 -8.11 -3.46
CA THR A 149 10.27 -7.48 -3.24
C THR A 149 9.18 -8.28 -3.94
N GLY A 150 8.13 -8.64 -3.21
CA GLY A 150 6.87 -9.08 -3.80
C GLY A 150 6.09 -7.86 -4.29
N VAL A 151 5.46 -7.96 -5.46
CA VAL A 151 4.75 -6.82 -6.07
C VAL A 151 3.27 -7.17 -6.16
N VAL A 152 2.41 -6.32 -5.63
CA VAL A 152 0.95 -6.45 -5.68
C VAL A 152 0.40 -5.28 -6.49
N CYS A 153 -0.31 -5.58 -7.56
CA CYS A 153 -0.92 -4.61 -8.44
C CYS A 153 -2.45 -4.73 -8.39
N THR A 154 -3.09 -3.75 -7.77
CA THR A 154 -4.56 -3.64 -7.72
C THR A 154 -5.09 -3.15 -9.07
N LEU A 155 -6.22 -3.73 -9.50
CA LEU A 155 -6.82 -3.53 -10.82
C LEU A 155 -8.28 -3.07 -10.72
N GLY A 156 -8.67 -2.51 -9.56
CA GLY A 156 -10.03 -2.07 -9.31
C GLY A 156 -11.06 -3.18 -9.52
N VAL A 157 -11.96 -2.99 -10.48
CA VAL A 157 -13.04 -3.94 -10.82
C VAL A 157 -12.54 -5.27 -11.38
N ASP A 158 -11.28 -5.37 -11.78
CA ASP A 158 -10.66 -6.61 -12.25
C ASP A 158 -9.95 -7.39 -11.14
N GLY A 159 -9.93 -6.85 -9.91
CA GLY A 159 -9.35 -7.48 -8.74
C GLY A 159 -7.88 -7.12 -8.53
N VAL A 160 -7.01 -8.12 -8.43
CA VAL A 160 -5.59 -7.94 -8.11
C VAL A 160 -4.73 -9.01 -8.78
N ILE A 161 -3.52 -8.62 -9.18
CA ILE A 161 -2.47 -9.53 -9.63
C ILE A 161 -1.20 -9.28 -8.81
N ALA A 162 -0.48 -10.33 -8.45
CA ALA A 162 0.74 -10.23 -7.64
C ALA A 162 1.86 -11.13 -8.16
N ALA A 163 3.08 -10.63 -8.09
CA ALA A 163 4.31 -11.39 -8.27
C ALA A 163 4.85 -11.74 -6.88
N VAL A 164 4.84 -13.02 -6.55
CA VAL A 164 5.21 -13.57 -5.25
C VAL A 164 6.58 -14.20 -5.34
N ARG A 165 7.41 -13.90 -4.34
CA ARG A 165 8.72 -14.53 -4.15
C ARG A 165 8.62 -15.46 -2.95
N GLY A 166 8.35 -16.74 -3.22
CA GLY A 166 8.41 -17.77 -2.19
C GLY A 166 9.85 -18.02 -1.73
N ALA A 167 10.05 -19.03 -0.88
CA ALA A 167 11.38 -19.50 -0.52
C ALA A 167 12.19 -20.07 -1.71
N GLY A 168 11.51 -20.41 -2.82
CA GLY A 168 12.14 -20.76 -4.09
C GLY A 168 12.57 -19.52 -4.88
N ALA A 169 13.65 -19.62 -5.66
CA ALA A 169 14.17 -18.50 -6.45
C ALA A 169 13.22 -18.04 -7.58
N ALA A 170 12.20 -18.84 -7.93
CA ALA A 170 11.26 -18.53 -9.00
C ALA A 170 10.17 -17.55 -8.53
N VAL A 171 9.79 -16.62 -9.41
CA VAL A 171 8.66 -15.72 -9.19
C VAL A 171 7.38 -16.43 -9.62
N GLU A 172 6.40 -16.48 -8.72
CA GLU A 172 5.07 -17.02 -9.00
C GLU A 172 4.08 -15.87 -9.22
N THR A 173 3.15 -16.03 -10.15
CA THR A 173 2.08 -15.04 -10.37
C THR A 173 0.77 -15.51 -9.76
N VAL A 174 0.16 -14.68 -8.94
CA VAL A 174 -1.15 -14.91 -8.33
C VAL A 174 -2.14 -13.90 -8.88
N ARG A 175 -3.34 -14.35 -9.26
CA ARG A 175 -4.44 -13.46 -9.66
C ARG A 175 -5.69 -13.80 -8.88
N VAL A 176 -6.33 -12.77 -8.32
CA VAL A 176 -7.61 -12.89 -7.63
C VAL A 176 -8.57 -11.89 -8.28
N GLY A 177 -9.68 -12.37 -8.82
CA GLY A 177 -10.71 -11.51 -9.41
C GLY A 177 -11.38 -10.63 -8.37
N ALA A 178 -12.05 -9.56 -8.80
CA ALA A 178 -12.72 -8.63 -7.88
C ALA A 178 -13.80 -9.31 -7.02
N ALA A 179 -14.07 -8.69 -5.88
CA ALA A 179 -15.10 -9.17 -4.97
C ALA A 179 -16.47 -9.11 -5.63
N LYS A 180 -17.24 -10.19 -5.46
CA LYS A 180 -18.67 -10.17 -5.79
C LYS A 180 -19.40 -9.30 -4.77
N LEU A 181 -19.84 -8.13 -5.20
CA LEU A 181 -20.62 -7.22 -4.38
C LEU A 181 -22.03 -7.80 -4.15
N ARG A 182 -22.60 -7.52 -2.98
CA ARG A 182 -23.99 -7.83 -2.60
C ARG A 182 -24.90 -6.60 -2.68
N GLY A 183 -24.32 -5.41 -2.71
CA GLY A 183 -24.99 -4.14 -2.91
C GLY A 183 -24.40 -3.36 -4.09
N ALA A 184 -24.99 -2.20 -4.36
CA ALA A 184 -24.44 -1.25 -5.33
C ALA A 184 -23.18 -0.57 -4.78
N VAL A 185 -22.24 -0.25 -5.66
CA VAL A 185 -21.12 0.63 -5.34
C VAL A 185 -21.68 1.99 -4.90
N ARG A 186 -21.22 2.49 -3.75
CA ARG A 186 -21.67 3.75 -3.15
C ARG A 186 -20.58 4.82 -3.19
N ASP A 187 -19.34 4.43 -2.90
CA ASP A 187 -18.18 5.30 -2.80
C ASP A 187 -16.93 4.41 -2.85
N THR A 188 -15.99 4.68 -3.74
CA THR A 188 -14.74 3.91 -3.85
C THR A 188 -13.58 4.52 -3.07
N THR A 189 -13.80 5.69 -2.45
CA THR A 189 -12.78 6.42 -1.70
C THR A 189 -12.27 5.59 -0.52
N GLY A 190 -10.96 5.38 -0.44
CA GLY A 190 -10.34 4.57 0.62
C GLY A 190 -10.36 3.05 0.38
N ALA A 191 -10.89 2.56 -0.74
CA ALA A 191 -10.84 1.13 -1.06
C ALA A 191 -9.41 0.60 -1.21
N GLY A 192 -8.50 1.41 -1.77
CA GLY A 192 -7.07 1.12 -1.86
C GLY A 192 -6.42 1.03 -0.47
N ASP A 193 -6.70 1.98 0.42
CA ASP A 193 -6.20 1.96 1.80
C ASP A 193 -6.76 0.76 2.59
N CYS A 194 -8.04 0.45 2.42
CA CYS A 194 -8.65 -0.74 2.98
C CYS A 194 -7.94 -2.01 2.50
N PHE A 195 -7.68 -2.12 1.20
CA PHE A 195 -6.93 -3.23 0.63
C PHE A 195 -5.54 -3.33 1.26
N THR A 196 -4.78 -2.23 1.27
CA THR A 196 -3.40 -2.18 1.75
C THR A 196 -3.30 -2.49 3.24
N GLY A 197 -4.24 -1.99 4.06
CA GLY A 197 -4.30 -2.29 5.49
C GLY A 197 -4.55 -3.78 5.76
N TYR A 198 -5.51 -4.39 5.07
CA TYR A 198 -5.76 -5.83 5.16
C TYR A 198 -4.57 -6.65 4.64
N PHE A 199 -3.89 -6.17 3.58
CA PHE A 199 -2.71 -6.84 3.04
C PHE A 199 -1.57 -6.84 4.05
N ALA A 200 -1.25 -5.68 4.63
CA ALA A 200 -0.23 -5.54 5.66
C ALA A 200 -0.51 -6.44 6.87
N GLN A 201 -1.75 -6.47 7.35
CA GLN A 201 -2.16 -7.37 8.43
C GLN A 201 -2.01 -8.86 8.03
N GLY A 202 -2.38 -9.21 6.80
CA GLY A 202 -2.33 -10.58 6.31
C GLY A 202 -0.89 -11.12 6.19
N VAL A 203 0.05 -10.32 5.69
CA VAL A 203 1.44 -10.75 5.50
C VAL A 203 2.25 -10.80 6.79
N VAL A 204 1.90 -10.02 7.82
CA VAL A 204 2.52 -10.10 9.16
C VAL A 204 2.39 -11.48 9.78
N GLY A 205 1.29 -12.19 9.50
CA GLY A 205 1.03 -13.52 10.04
C GLY A 205 1.76 -14.65 9.29
N LEU A 206 2.53 -14.35 8.25
CA LEU A 206 3.16 -15.34 7.38
C LEU A 206 4.66 -15.49 7.68
N PRO A 207 5.25 -16.66 7.42
CA PRO A 207 6.69 -16.84 7.48
C PRO A 207 7.40 -15.99 6.41
N GLY A 208 8.69 -15.72 6.61
CA GLY A 208 9.52 -15.04 5.61
C GLY A 208 9.57 -15.83 4.29
N GLY A 209 9.25 -15.17 3.17
CA GLY A 209 9.14 -15.80 1.85
C GLY A 209 7.88 -16.66 1.68
N PRO A 210 6.67 -16.12 1.93
CA PRO A 210 5.44 -16.89 1.79
C PRO A 210 5.20 -17.31 0.34
N GLY A 211 4.82 -18.58 0.13
CA GLY A 211 4.49 -19.10 -1.20
C GLY A 211 3.18 -18.52 -1.77
N ALA A 212 2.97 -18.75 -3.07
CA ALA A 212 1.82 -18.22 -3.82
C ALA A 212 0.46 -18.51 -3.16
N ASP A 213 0.24 -19.72 -2.64
CA ASP A 213 -1.03 -20.12 -2.01
C ASP A 213 -1.36 -19.32 -0.75
N ALA A 214 -0.35 -19.00 0.06
CA ALA A 214 -0.54 -18.21 1.27
C ALA A 214 -0.93 -16.76 0.91
N ILE A 215 -0.26 -16.20 -0.09
CA ILE A 215 -0.54 -14.86 -0.60
C ILE A 215 -1.91 -14.82 -1.30
N ALA A 216 -2.30 -15.85 -2.04
CA ALA A 216 -3.63 -15.93 -2.64
C ALA A 216 -4.75 -15.80 -1.60
N ARG A 217 -4.62 -16.47 -0.44
CA ARG A 217 -5.59 -16.35 0.67
C ARG A 217 -5.62 -14.94 1.29
N VAL A 218 -4.46 -14.31 1.43
CA VAL A 218 -4.38 -12.91 1.88
C VAL A 218 -5.09 -12.01 0.88
N LEU A 219 -4.79 -12.13 -0.41
CA LEU A 219 -5.39 -11.33 -1.48
C LEU A 219 -6.90 -11.51 -1.58
N GLN A 220 -7.43 -12.73 -1.41
CA GLN A 220 -8.87 -12.98 -1.34
C GLN A 220 -9.53 -12.18 -0.21
N THR A 221 -8.90 -12.11 0.95
CA THR A 221 -9.37 -11.31 2.09
C THR A 221 -9.31 -9.82 1.78
N CYS A 222 -8.22 -9.35 1.19
CA CYS A 222 -8.03 -7.94 0.83
C CYS A 222 -9.06 -7.48 -0.19
N VAL A 223 -9.29 -8.28 -1.23
CA VAL A 223 -10.29 -8.00 -2.27
C VAL A 223 -11.71 -8.00 -1.68
N ALA A 224 -12.04 -8.97 -0.82
CA ALA A 224 -13.34 -9.00 -0.15
C ALA A 224 -13.56 -7.76 0.73
N ALA A 225 -12.57 -7.36 1.52
CA ALA A 225 -12.63 -6.18 2.37
C ALA A 225 -12.78 -4.89 1.55
N ALA A 226 -11.97 -4.71 0.50
CA ALA A 226 -12.05 -3.56 -0.39
C ALA A 226 -13.39 -3.49 -1.14
N GLY A 227 -13.93 -4.62 -1.58
CA GLY A 227 -15.26 -4.68 -2.18
C GLY A 227 -16.36 -4.25 -1.21
N MET A 228 -16.31 -4.73 0.04
CA MET A 228 -17.26 -4.32 1.09
C MET A 228 -17.12 -2.83 1.47
N CYS A 229 -15.90 -2.30 1.43
CA CYS A 229 -15.61 -0.87 1.60
C CYS A 229 -16.39 -0.05 0.56
N CYS A 230 -16.35 -0.47 -0.71
CA CYS A 230 -17.05 0.20 -1.81
C CYS A 230 -18.60 0.20 -1.70
N GLU A 231 -19.19 -0.68 -0.90
CA GLU A 231 -20.66 -0.78 -0.69
C GLU A 231 -21.19 0.27 0.30
N LYS A 232 -20.31 1.04 0.94
CA LYS A 232 -20.63 2.05 1.95
C LYS A 232 -20.05 3.41 1.55
N ARG A 233 -20.66 4.49 2.03
CA ARG A 233 -20.11 5.84 1.85
C ARG A 233 -19.04 6.13 2.89
N GLY A 234 -18.07 6.96 2.54
CA GLY A 234 -17.00 7.42 3.42
C GLY A 234 -15.71 6.64 3.27
N THR A 235 -14.64 7.14 3.88
CA THR A 235 -13.27 6.59 3.77
C THR A 235 -12.96 5.65 4.93
N VAL A 236 -12.74 6.16 6.14
CA VAL A 236 -12.41 5.31 7.30
C VAL A 236 -13.63 4.53 7.79
N ASP A 237 -14.80 5.15 7.78
CA ASP A 237 -16.04 4.53 8.30
C ASP A 237 -16.60 3.41 7.40
N SER A 238 -16.15 3.33 6.15
CA SER A 238 -16.54 2.26 5.22
C SER A 238 -15.70 0.99 5.39
N ILE A 239 -14.51 1.08 6.00
CA ILE A 239 -13.62 -0.06 6.23
C ILE A 239 -14.33 -1.10 7.10
N PRO A 240 -14.55 -2.34 6.61
CA PRO A 240 -15.23 -3.36 7.37
C PRO A 240 -14.33 -3.90 8.49
N VAL A 241 -14.93 -4.24 9.63
CA VAL A 241 -14.24 -5.05 10.65
C VAL A 241 -14.03 -6.48 10.16
N ARG A 242 -12.94 -7.10 10.61
CA ARG A 242 -12.49 -8.43 10.16
C ARG A 242 -13.59 -9.50 10.23
N ALA A 243 -14.36 -9.54 11.32
CA ALA A 243 -15.44 -10.52 11.50
C ALA A 243 -16.49 -10.46 10.37
N HIS A 244 -16.80 -9.27 9.84
CA HIS A 244 -17.74 -9.13 8.74
C HIS A 244 -17.16 -9.60 7.40
N VAL A 245 -15.86 -9.38 7.18
CA VAL A 245 -15.16 -9.87 5.98
C VAL A 245 -15.11 -11.40 5.99
N GLU A 246 -14.74 -12.00 7.12
CA GLU A 246 -14.73 -13.47 7.28
C GLU A 246 -16.13 -14.08 7.07
N ALA A 247 -17.17 -13.46 7.63
CA ALA A 247 -18.55 -13.90 7.42
C ALA A 247 -18.97 -13.78 5.94
N ARG A 248 -18.54 -12.71 5.24
CA ARG A 248 -18.81 -12.54 3.81
C ARG A 248 -18.15 -13.65 2.99
N MET A 249 -16.91 -14.00 3.30
CA MET A 249 -16.13 -15.00 2.57
C MET A 249 -16.62 -16.44 2.80
N ARG A 250 -17.17 -16.78 3.98
CA ARG A 250 -17.77 -18.11 4.24
C ARG A 250 -19.06 -18.37 3.45
N LEU A 251 -19.71 -17.31 3.02
CA LEU A 251 -21.01 -17.32 2.33
C LEU A 251 -20.87 -17.09 0.82
N ALA A 252 -19.64 -17.13 0.28
CA ALA A 252 -19.30 -16.94 -1.12
C ALA A 252 -18.92 -18.28 -1.76
#